data_AF-A0AAU7VPR8-F1
#
_entry.id   AF-A0AAU7VPR8-F1
#
_cell.length_a   1.000
_cell.length_b   1.000
_cell.length_c   1.000
_cell.angle_alpha   90.00
_cell.angle_beta   90.00
_cell.angle_gamma   90.00
#
_symmetry.space_group_name_H-M   'P 1'
#
loop_
_entity.id
_entity.type
_entity.pdbx_description
1 polymer ?
#
loop_
_entity_poly.entity_id
_entity_poly.type
_entity_poly.pdbx_seq_one_letter_code
_entity_poly.pdbx_strand_id
1 'polypeptide(L)' 'MKKFEQAYSELEKIVNSLEDGNLDLEEALEKYEQGIELLKVCQSKIKGAEQKIKKIQLEQCKGEE' A
#
# COMPACT_ATOMS: atom_id res chain seq x y z
N MET A 1 8.97 -7.11 5.01
CA MET A 1 8.66 -6.10 3.98
C MET A 1 8.00 -6.71 2.73
N LYS A 2 8.25 -7.99 2.40
CA LYS A 2 7.64 -8.70 1.25
C LYS A 2 6.16 -8.38 0.95
N LYS A 3 5.28 -8.28 1.95
CA LYS A 3 3.85 -7.98 1.72
C LYS A 3 3.56 -6.58 1.15
N PHE A 4 4.38 -5.57 1.44
CA PHE A 4 4.18 -4.22 0.88
C PHE A 4 4.64 -4.19 -0.57
N GLU A 5 5.85 -4.65 -0.85
CA GLU A 5 6.42 -4.68 -2.21
C GLU A 5 5.57 -5.52 -3.16
N GLN A 6 5.05 -6.65 -2.68
CA GLN A 6 4.10 -7.47 -3.43
C GLN A 6 2.80 -6.72 -3.71
N ALA A 7 2.18 -6.10 -2.70
CA ALA A 7 0.93 -5.36 -2.90
C ALA A 7 1.12 -4.15 -3.83
N TYR A 8 2.28 -3.48 -3.74
CA TYR A 8 2.62 -2.36 -4.61
C TYR A 8 2.83 -2.80 -6.06
N SER A 9 3.57 -3.90 -6.28
CA SER A 9 3.79 -4.44 -7.63
C SER A 9 2.49 -4.91 -8.29
N GLU A 10 1.58 -5.54 -7.53
CA GLU A 10 0.27 -5.92 -8.05
C GLU A 10 -0.59 -4.69 -8.38
N LEU A 11 -0.51 -3.63 -7.56
CA LEU A 11 -1.19 -2.37 -7.83
C LEU A 11 -0.66 -1.71 -9.12
N GLU A 12 0.65 -1.70 -9.35
CA GLU A 12 1.24 -1.21 -10.60
C GLU A 12 0.74 -1.99 -11.81
N LYS A 13 0.61 -3.32 -11.71
CA LYS A 13 0.06 -4.13 -12.81
C LYS A 13 -1.38 -3.77 -13.11
N ILE A 14 -2.20 -3.59 -12.07
CA ILE A 14 -3.61 -3.19 -12.22
C ILE A 14 -3.72 -1.83 -12.91
N VAL A 15 -2.91 -0.85 -12.48
CA VAL A 15 -2.89 0.48 -13.10
C VAL A 15 -2.50 0.38 -14.57
N ASN A 16 -1.44 -0.37 -14.90
CA ASN A 16 -1.04 -0.59 -16.28
C ASN A 16 -2.15 -1.24 -17.12
N SER A 17 -2.87 -2.24 -16.58
CA SER A 17 -4.00 -2.88 -17.28
C SER A 17 -5.18 -1.92 -17.50
N LEU A 18 -5.46 -1.04 -16.54
CA LEU A 18 -6.50 -0.01 -16.67
C LEU A 18 -6.11 1.07 -17.70
N GLU A 19 -4.84 1.44 -17.79
CA GLU A 19 -4.32 2.41 -18.77
C GLU A 19 -4.22 1.85 -20.19
N ASP A 20 -3.97 0.55 -20.34
CA ASP A 20 -3.90 -0.13 -21.66
C ASP A 20 -5.26 -0.13 -22.39
N GLY A 21 -6.38 -0.06 -21.64
CA GLY A 21 -7.72 0.13 -22.20
C GLY A 21 -8.29 -1.07 -22.96
N ASN A 22 -7.66 -2.24 -22.91
CA ASN A 22 -8.15 -3.49 -23.51
C ASN A 22 -9.13 -4.27 -22.60
N LEU A 23 -9.57 -3.68 -21.49
CA LEU A 23 -10.50 -4.31 -20.55
C LEU A 23 -11.94 -3.94 -20.89
N ASP A 24 -12.85 -4.89 -20.72
CA ASP A 24 -14.28 -4.57 -20.71
C ASP A 24 -14.66 -3.78 -19.44
N LEU A 25 -15.88 -3.23 -19.40
CA LEU A 25 -16.36 -2.45 -18.25
C LEU A 25 -16.39 -3.27 -16.96
N GLU A 26 -16.79 -4.55 -17.02
CA GLU A 26 -16.86 -5.44 -15.86
C GLU A 26 -15.45 -5.76 -15.35
N GLU A 27 -14.53 -6.12 -16.24
CA GLU A 27 -13.11 -6.31 -15.90
C GLU A 27 -12.46 -5.05 -15.33
N ALA A 28 -12.73 -3.87 -15.90
CA ALA A 28 -12.19 -2.61 -15.41
C ALA A 28 -12.69 -2.29 -13.98
N LEU A 29 -13.97 -2.59 -13.70
CA LEU A 29 -14.53 -2.43 -12.35
C LEU A 29 -13.89 -3.39 -11.35
N GLU A 30 -13.73 -4.67 -11.70
CA GLU A 30 -13.06 -5.65 -10.84
C GLU A 30 -11.61 -5.23 -10.52
N LYS A 31 -10.86 -4.84 -11.55
CA LYS A 31 -9.48 -4.36 -11.41
C LYS A 31 -9.40 -3.11 -10.53
N TYR A 32 -10.35 -2.18 -10.69
CA TYR A 32 -10.42 -0.99 -9.85
C TYR A 32 -10.67 -1.33 -8.38
N GLU A 33 -11.62 -2.23 -8.08
CA GLU A 33 -11.90 -2.68 -6.71
C GLU A 33 -10.67 -3.35 -6.08
N GLN A 34 -10.01 -4.24 -6.82
CA GLN A 34 -8.75 -4.88 -6.41
C GLN A 34 -7.66 -3.85 -6.12
N GLY A 35 -7.51 -2.83 -6.98
CA GLY A 35 -6.56 -1.75 -6.79
C GLY A 35 -6.80 -0.95 -5.51
N ILE A 36 -8.07 -0.66 -5.19
CA ILE A 36 -8.45 0.04 -3.94
C ILE A 36 -8.10 -0.81 -2.70
N GLU A 37 -8.32 -2.12 -2.73
CA GLU A 37 -7.95 -3.00 -1.62
C GLU A 37 -6.43 -3.03 -1.40
N LEU A 38 -5.65 -3.20 -2.47
CA LEU A 38 -4.19 -3.19 -2.41
C LEU A 38 -3.65 -1.85 -1.90
N LEU A 39 -4.24 -0.73 -2.33
CA LEU A 39 -3.90 0.60 -1.85
C LEU A 39 -4.10 0.72 -0.33
N LYS A 40 -5.23 0.23 0.19
CA LYS A 40 -5.50 0.21 1.64
C LYS A 40 -4.46 -0.60 2.40
N VAL A 41 -4.06 -1.76 1.86
CA VAL A 41 -3.00 -2.59 2.46
C VAL A 41 -1.69 -1.82 2.51
N CYS A 42 -1.29 -1.19 1.41
CA CYS A 42 -0.07 -0.38 1.33
C CYS A 42 -0.07 0.77 2.35
N GLN A 43 -1.16 1.55 2.42
CA GLN A 43 -1.31 2.64 3.38
C GLN A 43 -1.24 2.15 4.83
N SER A 44 -1.89 1.02 5.14
CA SER A 44 -1.84 0.42 6.48
C SER A 44 -0.41 0.03 6.89
N LYS A 45 0.38 -0.50 5.95
CA LYS A 45 1.79 -0.85 6.21
C LYS A 45 2.66 0.38 6.44
N ILE A 46 2.50 1.42 5.62
CA ILE A 46 3.24 2.69 5.80
C ILE A 46 2.90 3.29 7.16
N LYS A 47 1.62 3.41 7.50
CA LYS A 47 1.16 3.93 8.79
C LYS A 47 1.73 3.15 9.98
N GLY A 48 1.75 1.82 9.89
CA GLY A 48 2.36 0.97 10.92
C GLY A 48 3.87 1.20 11.06
N ALA A 49 4.58 1.44 9.95
CA ALA A 49 6.00 1.78 9.98
C ALA A 49 6.24 3.16 10.60
N GLU A 50 5.45 4.18 10.23
CA GLU A 50 5.52 5.52 10.82
C GLU A 50 5.27 5.49 12.33
N GLN A 51 4.27 4.73 12.79
CA GLN A 51 4.00 4.56 14.21
C GLN A 51 5.17 3.91 14.95
N LYS A 52 5.82 2.92 14.33
CA LYS A 52 7.00 2.28 14.91
C LYS A 52 8.18 3.25 15.02
N ILE A 53 8.42 4.06 13.99
CA ILE A 53 9.45 5.12 14.01
C ILE A 53 9.15 6.12 15.12
N LYS A 54 7.91 6.62 15.20
CA LYS A 54 7.49 7.57 16.24
C LYS A 54 7.66 7.00 17.64
N LYS A 55 7.38 5.71 17.85
CA LYS A 55 7.58 5.05 19.14
C LYS A 55 9.07 5.03 19.52
N ILE A 56 9.95 4.63 18.58
CA ILE A 56 11.39 4.60 18.80
C ILE A 56 11.92 6.00 19.15
N GLN A 57 11.47 7.04 18.45
CA GLN A 57 11.86 8.44 18.74
C GLN A 57 11.41 8.87 20.14
N LEU A 58 10.19 8.52 20.55
CA LEU A 58 9.70 8.81 21.91
C LEU A 58 10.44 8.03 22.99
N GLU A 59 10.84 6.79 22.72
CA GLU A 59 11.65 5.97 23.63
C GLU A 59 13.08 6.52 23.77
N GLN A 60 13.66 7.04 22.69
CA GLN A 60 14.98 7.70 22.72
C GLN A 60 14.96 9.03 23.48
N CYS A 61 13.82 9.72 23.54
CA CYS A 61 13.68 10.96 24.29
C CYS A 61 13.49 10.76 25.81
N LYS A 62 13.32 9.52 26.29
CA LYS A 62 13.12 9.18 27.71
C LYS A 62 14.39 8.64 28.40
N GLY A 63 15.53 8.64 27.71
CA GLY A 63 16.80 8.09 28.21
C GLY A 63 17.77 9.11 28.81
N GLU A 64 17.37 10.38 28.93
CA GLU A 64 18.18 11.46 29.48
C GLU A 64 17.44 12.19 30.61
N GLU A 65 17.09 11.48 31.68
CA GLU A 65 16.82 12.06 33.00
C GLU A 65 17.39 11.17 34.11
#